data_AF-A0A329RDH6-F1
#
_entry.id   AF-A0A329RDH6-F1
#
_cell.length_a   1.000
_cell.length_b   1.000
_cell.length_c   1.000
_cell.angle_alpha   90.00
_cell.angle_beta   90.00
_cell.angle_gamma   90.00
#
_symmetry.space_group_name_H-M   'P 1'
#
loop_
_entity.id
_entity.type
_entity.pdbx_description
1 polymer ?
#
loop_
_entity_poly.entity_id
_entity_poly.type
_entity_poly.pdbx_seq_one_letter_code
_entity_poly.pdbx_strand_id
1 'polypeptide(L)'
;MSSLADSDGGGKSKHKGFKIGSSGTPVRWDGEDWTFYKHAMLNAVEENLLDDIATGAETKDASWDNEKKGNFKKKQAKIKILIQGSLSMRLAKQVMSKPTGTEMLSELVSIYEGKTNPAMTVQKVYRLQCEQHKTNLRGKGDVRSHLYKLFDIKNRLATWDLRSTTCTWWIECCEAYRRCRVTKN
;
A
#
# COMPACT_ATOMS: atom_id res chain seq x y z
N MET A 1 18.65 14.06 -49.39
CA MET A 1 17.72 14.84 -48.53
C MET A 1 16.74 13.84 -47.96
N SER A 2 17.01 13.30 -46.76
CA SER A 2 16.65 13.85 -45.44
C SER A 2 15.15 13.87 -45.16
N SER A 3 14.80 13.28 -44.00
CA SER A 3 13.73 13.68 -43.06
C SER A 3 12.27 13.36 -43.44
N LEU A 4 11.37 12.84 -42.60
CA LEU A 4 11.37 12.51 -41.16
C LEU A 4 10.44 11.30 -40.94
N ALA A 5 10.88 10.34 -40.13
CA ALA A 5 9.97 9.41 -39.46
C ALA A 5 9.59 10.05 -38.12
N ASP A 6 8.33 10.44 -37.96
CA ASP A 6 7.83 10.94 -36.69
C ASP A 6 7.79 9.80 -35.66
N SER A 7 8.75 9.85 -34.74
CA SER A 7 8.72 9.11 -33.49
C SER A 7 7.67 9.71 -32.57
N ASP A 8 6.56 8.99 -32.36
CA ASP A 8 5.75 9.18 -31.15
C ASP A 8 6.01 8.02 -30.18
N GLY A 9 7.17 8.09 -29.55
CA GLY A 9 7.59 7.26 -28.43
C GLY A 9 6.88 7.66 -27.12
N GLY A 10 5.55 7.77 -27.15
CA GLY A 10 4.71 8.01 -25.98
C GLY A 10 4.53 6.73 -25.16
N GLY A 11 5.62 6.21 -24.59
CA GLY A 11 5.62 5.08 -23.67
C GLY A 11 4.83 5.40 -22.40
N LYS A 12 3.51 5.24 -22.44
CA LYS A 12 2.65 5.17 -21.24
C LYS A 12 3.23 4.07 -20.36
N SER A 13 3.90 4.43 -19.27
CA SER A 13 4.35 3.46 -18.29
C SER A 13 3.09 2.78 -17.75
N LYS A 14 2.83 1.56 -18.22
CA LYS A 14 1.85 0.68 -17.60
C LYS A 14 2.33 0.51 -16.17
N HIS A 15 1.68 1.17 -15.22
CA HIS A 15 1.81 0.81 -13.80
C HIS A 15 1.56 -0.70 -13.74
N LYS A 16 2.63 -1.48 -13.56
CA LYS A 16 2.53 -2.92 -13.35
C LYS A 16 1.87 -3.05 -11.98
N GLY A 17 0.54 -3.21 -11.96
CA GLY A 17 -0.21 -3.50 -10.75
C GLY A 17 0.39 -4.69 -10.01
N PHE A 18 0.24 -4.72 -8.69
CA PHE A 18 0.73 -5.82 -7.87
C PHE A 18 0.06 -7.14 -8.33
N LYS A 19 0.79 -8.24 -8.22
CA LYS A 19 0.29 -9.58 -8.59
C LYS A 19 0.53 -10.52 -7.42
N ILE A 20 -0.31 -11.54 -7.27
CA ILE A 20 0.00 -12.68 -6.41
C ILE A 20 0.93 -13.62 -7.20
N GLY A 21 2.08 -13.96 -6.62
CA GLY A 21 2.98 -14.97 -7.16
C GLY A 21 2.40 -16.38 -6.98
N SER A 22 3.02 -17.37 -7.63
CA SER A 22 2.61 -18.78 -7.54
C SER A 22 2.66 -19.37 -6.12
N SER A 23 3.34 -18.70 -5.18
CA SER A 23 3.44 -19.05 -3.76
C SER A 23 2.43 -18.31 -2.87
N GLY A 24 1.37 -17.73 -3.43
CA GLY A 24 0.38 -16.93 -2.68
C GLY A 24 0.89 -15.57 -2.19
N THR A 25 2.20 -15.30 -2.32
CA THR A 25 2.81 -14.06 -1.84
C THR A 25 2.55 -12.90 -2.81
N PRO A 26 2.14 -11.72 -2.34
CA PRO A 26 2.10 -10.51 -3.17
C PRO A 26 3.48 -10.25 -3.79
N VAL A 27 3.55 -9.65 -4.97
CA VAL A 27 4.80 -9.30 -5.65
C VAL A 27 4.74 -7.83 -6.06
N ARG A 28 5.80 -7.09 -5.70
CA ARG A 28 5.97 -5.66 -6.01
C ARG A 28 4.85 -4.75 -5.49
N TRP A 29 4.32 -5.07 -4.32
CA TRP A 29 3.31 -4.23 -3.66
C TRP A 29 3.87 -2.85 -3.34
N ASP A 30 3.16 -1.79 -3.72
CA ASP A 30 3.62 -0.40 -3.65
C ASP A 30 2.84 0.47 -2.66
N GLY A 31 1.94 -0.14 -1.88
CA GLY A 31 1.11 0.52 -0.89
C GLY A 31 -0.39 0.54 -1.22
N GLU A 32 -0.79 0.04 -2.39
CA GLU A 32 -2.19 0.02 -2.84
C GLU A 32 -2.98 -1.15 -2.22
N ASP A 33 -4.14 -0.87 -1.62
CA ASP A 33 -4.99 -1.87 -0.96
C ASP A 33 -4.28 -2.68 0.14
N TRP A 34 -3.98 -2.00 1.25
CA TRP A 34 -3.36 -2.60 2.44
C TRP A 34 -4.13 -3.82 2.96
N THR A 35 -5.47 -3.76 2.97
CA THR A 35 -6.28 -4.85 3.49
C THR A 35 -6.04 -6.13 2.71
N PHE A 36 -6.01 -6.05 1.37
CA PHE A 36 -5.69 -7.18 0.52
C PHE A 36 -4.27 -7.69 0.78
N TYR A 37 -3.27 -6.81 0.80
CA TYR A 37 -1.89 -7.19 1.06
C TYR A 37 -1.72 -7.88 2.41
N LYS A 38 -2.35 -7.36 3.47
CA LYS A 38 -2.29 -7.95 4.81
C LYS A 38 -2.82 -9.37 4.82
N HIS A 39 -3.98 -9.62 4.22
CA HIS A 39 -4.56 -10.97 4.16
C HIS A 39 -3.66 -11.91 3.35
N ALA A 40 -3.19 -11.48 2.17
CA ALA A 40 -2.30 -12.31 1.35
C ALA A 40 -0.97 -12.62 2.05
N MET A 41 -0.42 -11.66 2.81
CA MET A 41 0.79 -11.88 3.60
C MET A 41 0.55 -12.82 4.78
N LEU A 42 -0.56 -12.67 5.51
CA LEU A 42 -0.91 -13.57 6.61
C LEU A 42 -1.09 -15.01 6.10
N ASN A 43 -1.82 -15.21 5.01
CA ASN A 43 -1.96 -16.53 4.39
C ASN A 43 -0.60 -17.13 4.00
N ALA A 44 0.32 -16.33 3.45
CA ALA A 44 1.67 -16.80 3.11
C ALA A 44 2.52 -17.15 4.35
N VAL A 45 2.28 -16.49 5.49
CA VAL A 45 2.93 -16.83 6.76
C VAL A 45 2.36 -18.14 7.32
N GLU A 46 1.03 -18.33 7.23
CA GLU A 46 0.29 -19.52 7.66
C GLU A 46 0.69 -20.77 6.86
N GLU A 47 0.74 -20.67 5.53
CA GLU A 47 1.22 -21.75 4.67
C GLU A 47 2.65 -22.19 5.00
N ASN A 48 3.45 -21.30 5.61
CA ASN A 48 4.83 -21.58 5.97
C ASN A 48 5.01 -21.96 7.46
N LEU A 49 3.93 -22.07 8.24
CA LEU A 49 3.93 -22.36 9.68
C LEU A 49 4.80 -21.37 10.49
N LEU A 50 4.66 -20.07 10.17
CA LEU A 50 5.45 -18.98 10.74
C LEU A 50 4.64 -18.08 11.69
N ASP A 51 3.39 -18.45 11.97
CA ASP A 51 2.35 -17.61 12.57
C ASP A 51 2.70 -17.19 14.00
N ASP A 52 3.16 -18.15 14.80
CA ASP A 52 3.55 -17.93 16.19
C ASP A 52 4.68 -16.90 16.31
N ILE A 53 5.59 -16.87 15.34
CA ILE A 53 6.73 -15.93 15.31
C ILE A 53 6.32 -14.59 14.69
N ALA A 54 5.48 -14.61 13.66
CA ALA A 54 5.01 -13.41 12.99
C ALA A 54 4.07 -12.58 13.87
N THR A 55 3.27 -13.23 14.71
CA THR A 55 2.41 -12.59 15.72
C THR A 55 3.19 -12.18 16.98
N GLY A 56 4.39 -12.75 17.18
CA GLY A 56 5.21 -12.51 18.36
C GLY A 56 4.81 -13.33 19.59
N ALA A 57 3.96 -14.35 19.42
CA ALA A 57 3.61 -15.31 20.46
C ALA A 57 4.82 -16.17 20.89
N GLU A 58 5.68 -16.52 19.92
CA GLU A 58 6.95 -17.19 20.16
C GLU A 58 8.08 -16.15 20.19
N THR A 59 8.59 -15.85 21.37
CA THR A 59 9.75 -14.95 21.57
C THR A 59 11.00 -15.74 21.92
N LYS A 60 12.17 -15.17 21.61
CA LYS A 60 13.45 -15.83 21.84
C LYS A 60 13.71 -15.97 23.35
N ASP A 61 13.80 -17.20 23.83
CA ASP A 61 14.15 -17.51 25.21
C ASP A 61 15.67 -17.73 25.36
N ALA A 62 16.25 -17.21 26.45
CA ALA A 62 17.65 -17.40 26.79
C ALA A 62 17.98 -18.87 27.15
N SER A 63 17.01 -19.58 27.73
CA SER A 63 17.08 -20.97 28.19
C SER A 63 17.03 -22.01 27.06
N TRP A 64 16.80 -21.60 25.81
CA TRP A 64 16.76 -22.53 24.69
C TRP A 64 18.12 -23.11 24.34
N ASP A 65 18.09 -24.36 23.91
CA ASP A 65 19.23 -25.02 23.26
C ASP A 65 19.63 -24.32 21.94
N ASN A 66 20.82 -24.65 21.45
CA ASN A 66 21.35 -24.05 20.23
C ASN A 66 20.53 -24.42 18.98
N GLU A 67 19.85 -25.56 18.98
CA GLU A 67 19.05 -26.05 17.85
C GLU A 67 17.78 -25.22 17.67
N LYS A 68 17.03 -25.00 18.76
CA LYS A 68 15.84 -24.13 18.81
C LYS A 68 16.19 -22.69 18.45
N LYS A 69 17.30 -22.16 18.97
CA LYS A 69 17.83 -20.83 18.58
C LYS A 69 18.14 -20.75 17.08
N GLY A 70 18.71 -21.82 16.51
CA GLY A 70 18.97 -21.95 15.08
C GLY A 70 17.69 -21.96 14.24
N ASN A 71 16.70 -22.76 14.63
CA ASN A 71 15.41 -22.86 13.94
C ASN A 71 14.62 -21.54 13.99
N PHE A 72 14.61 -20.86 15.14
CA PHE A 72 13.99 -19.53 15.27
C PHE A 72 14.63 -18.50 14.32
N LYS A 73 15.97 -18.47 14.23
CA LYS A 73 16.68 -17.59 13.28
C LYS A 73 16.32 -17.91 11.82
N LYS A 74 16.22 -19.19 11.46
CA LYS A 74 15.81 -19.61 10.11
C LYS A 74 14.38 -19.16 9.79
N LYS A 75 13.44 -19.34 10.72
CA LYS A 75 12.05 -18.87 10.58
C LYS A 75 11.99 -17.34 10.43
N GLN A 76 12.70 -16.60 11.26
CA GLN A 76 12.84 -15.13 11.15
C GLN A 76 13.40 -14.69 9.79
N ALA A 77 14.45 -15.36 9.29
CA ALA A 77 15.01 -15.07 7.97
C ALA A 77 14.00 -15.35 6.84
N LYS A 78 13.22 -16.42 6.95
CA LYS A 78 12.17 -16.76 5.99
C LYS A 78 11.08 -15.68 5.95
N ILE A 79 10.65 -15.17 7.10
CA ILE A 79 9.72 -14.03 7.19
C ILE A 79 10.32 -12.80 6.49
N LYS A 80 11.58 -12.45 6.75
CA LYS A 80 12.24 -11.31 6.08
C LYS A 80 12.24 -11.44 4.55
N ILE A 81 12.56 -12.63 4.03
CA ILE A 81 12.60 -12.89 2.59
C ILE A 81 11.20 -12.76 1.98
N LEU A 82 10.16 -13.29 2.64
CA LEU A 82 8.77 -13.15 2.18
C LEU A 82 8.35 -11.69 2.08
N ILE A 83 8.62 -10.90 3.14
CA ILE A 83 8.30 -9.47 3.15
C ILE A 83 9.09 -8.75 2.04
N GLN A 84 10.40 -8.95 1.99
CA GLN A 84 11.27 -8.30 1.00
C GLN A 84 10.84 -8.61 -0.44
N GLY A 85 10.54 -9.87 -0.75
CA GLY A 85 10.09 -10.30 -2.08
C GLY A 85 8.72 -9.73 -2.44
N SER A 86 7.89 -9.46 -1.43
CA SER A 86 6.54 -8.96 -1.64
C SER A 86 6.43 -7.47 -1.93
N LEU A 87 7.38 -6.70 -1.42
CA LEU A 87 7.35 -5.24 -1.47
C LEU A 87 8.02 -4.70 -2.74
N SER A 88 7.61 -3.50 -3.12
CA SER A 88 8.39 -2.67 -4.04
C SER A 88 9.74 -2.31 -3.39
N MET A 89 10.77 -2.10 -4.22
CA MET A 89 12.14 -1.76 -3.77
C MET A 89 12.16 -0.59 -2.77
N ARG A 90 11.31 0.42 -2.97
CA ARG A 90 11.20 1.59 -2.08
C ARG A 90 10.73 1.19 -0.69
N LEU A 91 9.64 0.43 -0.60
CA LEU A 91 9.08 -0.01 0.68
C LEU A 91 10.00 -1.02 1.36
N ALA A 92 10.59 -1.95 0.60
CA ALA A 92 11.56 -2.91 1.12
C ALA A 92 12.72 -2.21 1.84
N LYS A 93 13.32 -1.17 1.24
CA LYS A 93 14.39 -0.39 1.87
C LYS A 93 13.97 0.25 3.19
N GLN A 94 12.74 0.73 3.28
CA GLN A 94 12.22 1.37 4.50
C GLN A 94 12.10 0.34 5.64
N VAL A 95 11.48 -0.81 5.37
CA VAL A 95 11.22 -1.81 6.41
C VAL A 95 12.44 -2.68 6.75
N MET A 96 13.36 -2.89 5.81
CA MET A 96 14.58 -3.69 6.04
C MET A 96 15.58 -3.03 7.02
N SER A 97 15.34 -1.79 7.44
CA SER A 97 16.09 -1.17 8.54
C SER A 97 15.91 -1.90 9.89
N LYS A 98 14.91 -2.79 10.01
CA LYS A 98 14.59 -3.51 11.25
C LYS A 98 15.37 -4.83 11.41
N PRO A 99 15.80 -5.16 12.65
CA PRO A 99 16.61 -6.34 12.94
C PRO A 99 15.86 -7.68 12.83
N THR A 100 14.54 -7.73 12.98
CA THR A 100 13.75 -8.98 12.93
C THR A 100 12.61 -8.92 11.91
N GLY A 101 12.18 -10.07 11.37
CA GLY A 101 11.06 -10.15 10.42
C GLY A 101 9.73 -9.76 11.07
N THR A 102 9.56 -10.08 12.35
CA THR A 102 8.41 -9.66 13.16
C THR A 102 8.34 -8.13 13.29
N GLU A 103 9.47 -7.46 13.55
CA GLU A 103 9.51 -5.99 13.58
C GLU A 103 9.25 -5.37 12.19
N MET A 104 9.68 -6.02 11.11
CA MET A 104 9.34 -5.58 9.75
C MET A 104 7.83 -5.62 9.50
N LEU A 105 7.14 -6.69 9.92
CA LEU A 105 5.67 -6.79 9.83
C LEU A 105 4.98 -5.74 10.71
N SER A 106 5.44 -5.58 11.95
CA SER A 106 4.90 -4.58 12.89
C SER A 106 5.04 -3.15 12.36
N GLU A 107 6.17 -2.82 11.75
CA GLU A 107 6.39 -1.52 11.09
C GLU A 107 5.41 -1.31 9.92
N LEU A 108 5.18 -2.33 9.08
CA LEU A 108 4.18 -2.26 8.00
C LEU A 108 2.77 -2.03 8.55
N VAL A 109 2.38 -2.77 9.59
CA VAL A 109 1.10 -2.60 10.28
C VAL A 109 0.99 -1.17 10.82
N SER A 110 2.03 -0.65 11.47
CA SER A 110 2.07 0.72 11.99
C SER A 110 1.91 1.77 10.88
N ILE A 111 2.61 1.62 9.75
CA ILE A 111 2.55 2.56 8.61
C ILE A 111 1.15 2.59 7.98
N TYR A 112 0.50 1.43 7.84
CA TYR A 112 -0.71 1.31 7.02
C TYR A 112 -2.02 1.18 7.81
N GLU A 113 -2.00 0.62 9.03
CA GLU A 113 -3.13 0.53 9.97
C GLU A 113 -3.12 1.66 11.00
N GLY A 114 -2.01 2.37 11.16
CA GLY A 114 -1.92 3.54 11.99
C GLY A 114 -2.85 4.65 11.48
N LYS A 115 -4.10 4.64 11.94
CA LYS A 115 -5.02 5.80 11.90
C LYS A 115 -4.40 7.05 12.56
N THR A 116 -3.30 6.87 13.28
CA THR A 116 -2.49 7.87 13.98
C THR A 116 -1.40 8.52 13.15
N ASN A 117 -1.07 8.07 11.92
CA ASN A 117 -0.14 8.81 11.05
C ASN A 117 -0.90 9.85 10.22
N PRO A 118 -0.88 11.15 10.59
CA PRO A 118 -1.73 12.15 9.95
C PRO A 118 -1.37 12.33 8.47
N ALA A 119 -0.10 12.18 8.10
CA ALA A 119 0.37 12.35 6.73
C ALA A 119 -0.18 11.26 5.80
N MET A 120 -0.24 10.01 6.26
CA MET A 120 -0.78 8.90 5.48
C MET A 120 -2.30 8.98 5.36
N THR A 121 -2.99 9.39 6.43
CA THR A 121 -4.44 9.64 6.41
C THR A 121 -4.79 10.72 5.39
N VAL A 122 -4.13 11.88 5.46
CA VAL A 122 -4.33 12.99 4.50
C VAL A 122 -4.04 12.54 3.07
N GLN A 123 -2.95 11.81 2.83
CA GLN A 123 -2.62 11.32 1.50
C GLN A 123 -3.66 10.33 0.95
N LYS A 124 -4.16 9.40 1.78
CA LYS A 124 -5.21 8.44 1.40
C LYS A 124 -6.53 9.14 1.10
N VAL A 125 -6.96 10.08 1.94
CA VAL A 125 -8.16 10.91 1.71
C VAL A 125 -8.02 11.69 0.41
N TYR A 126 -6.89 12.35 0.18
CA TYR A 126 -6.63 13.09 -1.06
C TYR A 126 -6.69 12.20 -2.31
N ARG A 127 -6.07 11.02 -2.26
CA ARG A 127 -6.11 10.06 -3.39
C ARG A 127 -7.54 9.61 -3.70
N LEU A 128 -8.32 9.29 -2.67
CA LEU A 128 -9.72 8.86 -2.82
C LEU A 128 -10.60 10.00 -3.35
N GLN A 129 -10.43 11.23 -2.86
CA GLN A 129 -11.11 12.41 -3.38
C GLN A 129 -10.75 12.66 -4.86
N CYS A 130 -9.46 12.54 -5.21
CA CYS A 130 -9.03 12.63 -6.61
C CYS A 130 -9.63 11.53 -7.49
N GLU A 131 -9.74 10.30 -6.99
CA GLU A 131 -10.38 9.20 -7.71
C GLU A 131 -11.88 9.47 -7.92
N GLN A 132 -12.57 9.96 -6.88
CA GLN A 132 -13.97 10.37 -6.94
C GLN A 132 -14.18 11.46 -8.00
N HIS A 133 -13.34 12.50 -8.01
CA HIS A 133 -13.43 13.59 -9.00
C HIS A 133 -13.12 13.12 -10.43
N LYS A 134 -12.32 12.08 -10.59
CA LYS A 134 -11.97 11.51 -11.90
C LYS A 134 -12.96 10.46 -12.38
N THR A 135 -13.82 9.94 -11.51
CA THR A 135 -14.83 8.93 -11.88
C THR A 135 -16.00 9.62 -12.56
N ASN A 136 -15.88 9.81 -13.87
CA ASN A 136 -16.97 10.29 -14.72
C ASN A 136 -17.61 9.12 -15.46
N LEU A 137 -18.94 9.16 -15.60
CA LEU A 137 -19.66 8.24 -16.49
C LEU A 137 -19.25 8.56 -17.94
N ARG A 138 -18.60 7.61 -18.61
CA ARG A 138 -18.30 7.75 -20.05
C ARG A 138 -19.60 7.55 -20.85
N GLY A 139 -19.73 8.21 -21.99
CA GLY A 139 -21.01 8.32 -22.71
C GLY A 139 -21.73 7.01 -23.10
N LYS A 140 -21.03 5.86 -23.14
CA LYS A 140 -21.62 4.52 -23.34
C LYS A 140 -21.40 3.57 -22.14
N GLY A 141 -21.05 4.10 -20.98
CA GLY A 141 -20.71 3.31 -19.79
C GLY A 141 -21.93 2.73 -19.10
N ASP A 142 -21.78 1.56 -18.50
CA ASP A 142 -22.80 0.97 -17.64
C ASP A 142 -22.99 1.81 -16.37
N VAL A 143 -24.20 2.33 -16.21
CA VAL A 143 -24.60 3.17 -15.07
C VAL A 143 -24.51 2.38 -13.76
N ARG A 144 -24.83 1.08 -13.77
CA ARG A 144 -24.83 0.27 -12.55
C ARG A 144 -23.42 0.06 -12.02
N SER A 145 -22.50 -0.36 -12.87
CA SER A 145 -21.07 -0.47 -12.53
C SER A 145 -20.48 0.85 -12.08
N HIS A 146 -20.85 1.96 -12.75
CA HIS A 146 -20.41 3.30 -12.35
C HIS A 146 -20.90 3.68 -10.95
N LEU A 147 -22.18 3.44 -10.63
CA LEU A 147 -22.75 3.70 -9.31
C LEU A 147 -22.05 2.86 -8.24
N TYR A 148 -21.82 1.57 -8.48
CA TYR A 148 -21.08 0.72 -7.53
C TYR A 148 -19.69 1.27 -7.23
N LYS A 149 -18.97 1.72 -8.25
CA LYS A 149 -17.65 2.31 -8.07
C LYS A 149 -17.70 3.62 -7.25
N LEU A 150 -18.69 4.48 -7.52
CA LEU A 150 -18.90 5.71 -6.74
C LEU A 150 -19.25 5.42 -5.28
N PHE A 151 -20.13 4.45 -5.03
CA PHE A 151 -20.50 4.03 -3.69
C PHE A 151 -19.32 3.42 -2.93
N ASP A 152 -18.51 2.58 -3.59
CA ASP A 152 -17.29 2.03 -2.98
C ASP A 152 -16.32 3.14 -2.54
N ILE A 153 -16.03 4.11 -3.42
CA ILE A 153 -15.15 5.23 -3.10
C ILE A 153 -15.72 6.07 -1.93
N LYS A 154 -17.02 6.34 -1.93
CA LYS A 154 -17.69 7.07 -0.84
C LYS A 154 -17.63 6.32 0.49
N ASN A 155 -17.90 5.02 0.48
CA ASN A 155 -17.83 4.19 1.67
C ASN A 155 -16.39 4.15 2.22
N ARG A 156 -15.40 4.01 1.34
CA ARG A 156 -13.99 4.08 1.71
C ARG A 156 -13.64 5.44 2.32
N LEU A 157 -14.09 6.55 1.75
CA LEU A 157 -13.90 7.89 2.35
C LEU A 157 -14.50 7.98 3.76
N ALA A 158 -15.73 7.49 3.95
CA ALA A 158 -16.41 7.52 5.25
C ALA A 158 -15.65 6.74 6.34
N THR A 159 -14.91 5.68 5.98
CA THR A 159 -14.06 4.94 6.95
C THR A 159 -12.88 5.76 7.48
N TRP A 160 -12.44 6.80 6.74
CA TRP A 160 -11.36 7.71 7.13
C TRP A 160 -11.89 9.03 7.74
N ASP A 161 -13.12 9.41 7.42
CA ASP A 161 -13.70 10.73 7.74
C ASP A 161 -14.25 10.85 9.17
N LEU A 162 -14.28 9.75 9.95
CA LEU A 162 -14.79 9.77 11.33
C LEU A 162 -13.96 10.58 12.34
N ARG A 163 -12.93 11.35 11.94
CA ARG A 163 -12.18 12.25 12.85
C ARG A 163 -11.23 13.30 12.23
N SER A 164 -11.48 13.87 11.04
CA SER A 164 -10.59 14.93 10.51
C SER A 164 -11.29 16.28 10.30
N THR A 165 -11.42 17.05 11.38
CA THR A 165 -11.59 18.51 11.34
C THR A 165 -10.36 19.26 10.78
N THR A 166 -9.35 18.55 10.28
CA THR A 166 -8.08 19.09 9.77
C THR A 166 -8.04 19.26 8.24
N CYS A 167 -9.08 18.87 7.50
CA CYS A 167 -9.09 18.98 6.03
C CYS A 167 -9.57 20.33 5.49
N THR A 168 -10.17 21.21 6.29
CA THR A 168 -10.68 22.52 5.81
C THR A 168 -9.55 23.43 5.32
N TRP A 169 -8.48 23.58 6.10
CA TRP A 169 -7.33 24.42 5.75
C TRP A 169 -6.59 23.99 4.47
N TRP A 170 -6.55 22.68 4.19
CA TRP A 170 -5.81 22.16 3.03
C TRP A 170 -6.64 22.18 1.74
N ILE A 171 -7.97 22.02 1.85
CA ILE A 171 -8.90 22.26 0.75
C ILE A 171 -8.87 23.74 0.36
N GLU A 172 -8.85 24.65 1.35
CA GLU A 172 -8.68 26.10 1.11
C GLU A 172 -7.33 26.41 0.42
N CYS A 173 -6.22 25.80 0.83
CA CYS A 173 -4.93 25.97 0.13
C CYS A 173 -4.96 25.44 -1.31
N CYS A 174 -5.60 24.29 -1.55
CA CYS A 174 -5.72 23.71 -2.88
C CYS A 174 -6.67 24.52 -3.79
N GLU A 175 -7.74 25.09 -3.23
CA GLU A 175 -8.61 26.04 -3.94
C GLU A 175 -7.93 27.38 -4.19
N ALA A 176 -7.15 27.90 -3.24
CA ALA A 176 -6.34 29.10 -3.41
C ALA A 176 -5.29 28.92 -4.52
N TYR A 177 -4.60 27.77 -4.56
CA TYR A 177 -3.67 27.43 -5.63
C TYR A 177 -4.36 27.32 -6.99
N ARG A 178 -5.59 26.79 -7.03
CA ARG A 178 -6.41 26.72 -8.24
C ARG A 178 -6.88 28.11 -8.70
N ARG A 179 -7.30 29.00 -7.79
CA ARG A 179 -7.64 30.41 -8.10
C ARG A 179 -6.46 31.23 -8.62
N CYS A 180 -5.27 31.04 -8.05
CA CYS A 180 -4.04 31.68 -8.53
C CYS A 180 -3.61 31.24 -9.93
N ARG A 181 -4.05 30.06 -10.39
CA ARG A 181 -3.74 29.55 -11.73
C ARG A 181 -4.71 30.05 -12.81
N VAL A 182 -5.95 30.37 -12.44
CA VAL A 182 -6.97 30.89 -13.36
C VAL A 182 -6.80 32.39 -13.63
N THR A 183 -6.11 33.12 -12.74
CA THR A 183 -5.87 34.58 -12.87
C THR A 183 -4.60 34.95 -13.64
N LYS A 184 -3.87 33.96 -14.18
CA LYS A 184 -2.62 34.15 -14.96
C LYS A 184 -2.74 33.81 -16.46
N ASN A 185 -3.97 33.63 -16.96
CA ASN A 185 -4.24 33.53 -18.41
C ASN A 185 -5.10 34.70 -18.86
#